data_AF-A0A7K6V6D1-F1
#
_entry.id   AF-A0A7K6V6D1-F1
#
_cell.length_a   1.000
_cell.length_b   1.000
_cell.length_c   1.000
_cell.angle_alpha   90.00
_cell.angle_beta   90.00
_cell.angle_gamma   90.00
#
_symmetry.space_group_name_H-M   'P 1'
#
loop_
_entity.id
_entity.type
_entity.pdbx_description
1 polymer ?
#
loop_
_entity_poly.entity_id
_entity_poly.type
_entity_poly.pdbx_seq_one_letter_code
_entity_poly.pdbx_strand_id
1 'polypeptide(L)'
;MQSPRMAGRKRGRPPLQPAPIKVAVHNLFSAPAGALPVVKIPKKRGRKPGHKLKSRVLMTPLAISPPRSTPEPDSSSIPQDAATVPNSDTPQDLTVCIYVNKQANLGPYLDRKKVQQLPEHFGPERPSAALQQAVQACIDCALQQKVVFSLIRQGYGGEMVSVSASFEGKQHLQSLLVVNSIGYVLRFLKKLCRSLLCDNLFSNQPFQPHGAAAASPAGYGSRRAEA
;
A
#
# COMPACT_ATOMS: atom_id res chain seq x y z
N MET A 1 62.76 6.08 -44.63
CA MET A 1 61.95 7.31 -44.64
C MET A 1 60.77 7.14 -43.69
N GLN A 2 60.73 7.98 -42.65
CA GLN A 2 59.57 8.45 -41.86
C GLN A 2 58.73 7.46 -41.00
N SER A 3 58.63 7.84 -39.72
CA SER A 3 57.68 7.43 -38.67
C SER A 3 56.41 8.34 -38.73
N PRO A 4 55.43 8.30 -37.80
CA PRO A 4 54.50 7.26 -37.32
C PRO A 4 53.02 7.69 -37.52
N ARG A 5 52.00 6.92 -37.07
CA ARG A 5 50.69 7.48 -36.65
C ARG A 5 49.96 6.59 -35.64
N MET A 6 49.37 7.26 -34.65
CA MET A 6 48.87 6.79 -33.36
C MET A 6 47.57 5.96 -33.44
N ALA A 7 47.45 4.95 -32.57
CA ALA A 7 46.18 4.28 -32.25
C ALA A 7 45.51 4.93 -31.03
N GLY A 8 44.26 5.36 -31.19
CA GLY A 8 43.46 6.03 -30.15
C GLY A 8 43.00 5.08 -29.04
N ARG A 9 43.32 5.44 -27.78
CA ARG A 9 42.83 4.75 -26.57
C ARG A 9 41.40 5.18 -26.23
N LYS A 10 40.44 4.26 -26.29
CA LYS A 10 39.12 4.41 -25.66
C LYS A 10 39.17 3.90 -24.21
N ARG A 11 38.94 4.83 -23.28
CA ARG A 11 38.56 4.65 -21.87
C ARG A 11 37.32 3.75 -21.81
N GLY A 12 37.08 2.84 -20.87
CA GLY A 12 37.76 2.37 -19.67
C GLY A 12 36.77 1.41 -19.01
N ARG A 13 37.11 0.12 -18.96
CA ARG A 13 36.38 -0.91 -18.19
C ARG A 13 37.02 -0.97 -16.80
N PRO A 14 36.28 -0.87 -15.69
CA PRO A 14 36.88 -1.00 -14.37
C PRO A 14 37.37 -2.44 -14.13
N PRO A 15 38.63 -2.66 -13.70
CA PRO A 15 39.10 -3.99 -13.33
C PRO A 15 38.58 -4.44 -11.96
N LEU A 16 38.16 -5.69 -11.90
CA LEU A 16 37.89 -6.48 -10.69
C LEU A 16 39.23 -6.95 -10.10
N GLN A 17 39.62 -6.54 -8.88
CA GLN A 17 40.52 -7.30 -7.99
C GLN A 17 40.37 -6.89 -6.50
N PRO A 18 40.71 -7.78 -5.53
CA PRO A 18 40.33 -7.68 -4.12
C PRO A 18 41.35 -6.93 -3.24
N ALA A 19 40.89 -6.30 -2.16
CA ALA A 19 41.71 -5.56 -1.19
C ALA A 19 42.37 -6.49 -0.13
N PRO A 20 43.61 -6.21 0.31
CA PRO A 20 44.29 -7.02 1.32
C PRO A 20 43.88 -6.64 2.75
N ILE A 21 43.86 -7.68 3.59
CA ILE A 21 43.54 -7.70 5.01
C ILE A 21 44.66 -7.02 5.81
N LYS A 22 44.31 -6.11 6.73
CA LYS A 22 45.18 -5.72 7.85
C LYS A 22 44.41 -5.87 9.16
N VAL A 23 44.86 -6.84 9.95
CA VAL A 23 44.46 -7.07 11.34
C VAL A 23 45.25 -6.14 12.25
N ALA A 24 44.58 -5.52 13.23
CA ALA A 24 45.22 -4.99 14.42
C ALA A 24 44.28 -5.17 15.61
N VAL A 25 44.87 -5.61 16.71
CA VAL A 25 44.25 -6.30 17.84
C VAL A 25 44.23 -5.36 19.07
N HIS A 26 43.20 -5.56 19.88
CA HIS A 26 42.74 -4.96 21.15
C HIS A 26 43.75 -4.34 22.15
N ASN A 27 43.31 -3.30 22.89
CA ASN A 27 43.49 -3.23 24.35
C ASN A 27 42.52 -2.26 25.09
N LEU A 28 42.18 -2.67 26.32
CA LEU A 28 41.30 -2.05 27.32
C LEU A 28 42.11 -1.18 28.30
N PHE A 29 41.63 0.01 28.70
CA PHE A 29 41.45 0.51 30.10
C PHE A 29 41.17 2.03 30.21
N SER A 30 40.15 2.33 31.02
CA SER A 30 39.79 3.47 31.91
C SER A 30 40.29 4.94 31.75
N ALA A 31 39.37 5.85 32.11
CA ALA A 31 39.33 7.33 32.10
C ALA A 31 40.18 8.00 33.24
N PRO A 32 40.22 9.36 33.51
CA PRO A 32 39.21 10.42 33.25
C PRO A 32 39.73 11.83 32.85
N ALA A 33 38.77 12.78 32.79
CA ALA A 33 38.89 14.26 32.85
C ALA A 33 38.89 15.08 31.53
N GLY A 34 37.73 15.68 31.27
CA GLY A 34 37.59 17.11 30.95
C GLY A 34 38.07 17.65 29.60
N ALA A 35 37.18 17.73 28.61
CA ALA A 35 36.99 18.92 27.75
C ALA A 35 35.94 18.62 26.66
N LEU A 36 34.88 19.43 26.62
CA LEU A 36 33.89 19.46 25.54
C LEU A 36 34.48 20.11 24.29
N PRO A 37 34.44 19.50 23.09
CA PRO A 37 34.66 20.25 21.86
C PRO A 37 33.35 20.90 21.40
N VAL A 38 33.40 22.23 21.40
CA VAL A 38 32.44 23.19 20.87
C VAL A 38 31.83 22.76 19.53
N VAL A 39 30.50 22.78 19.49
CA VAL A 39 29.66 22.64 18.30
C VAL A 39 29.95 23.81 17.35
N LYS A 40 30.60 23.55 16.20
CA LYS A 40 30.74 24.54 15.13
C LYS A 40 29.46 24.57 14.30
N ILE A 41 28.53 25.40 14.73
CA ILE A 41 27.30 25.76 14.00
C ILE A 41 27.71 26.58 12.76
N PRO A 42 27.45 26.13 11.52
CA PRO A 42 27.62 26.99 10.37
C PRO A 42 26.59 28.13 10.41
N LYS A 43 27.10 29.36 10.57
CA LYS A 43 26.35 30.62 10.56
C LYS A 43 25.43 30.70 9.33
N LYS A 44 24.13 30.93 9.59
CA LYS A 44 23.11 31.34 8.62
C LYS A 44 23.66 32.45 7.70
N ARG A 45 23.84 32.15 6.41
CA ARG A 45 23.90 33.19 5.38
C ARG A 45 22.49 33.79 5.25
N GLY A 46 22.35 35.04 5.67
CA GLY A 46 21.12 35.80 5.58
C GLY A 46 20.59 35.92 4.14
N ARG A 47 19.27 36.10 4.04
CA ARG A 47 18.58 36.42 2.79
C ARG A 47 19.09 37.77 2.25
N LYS A 48 19.30 37.86 0.94
CA LYS A 48 19.74 39.08 0.26
C LYS A 48 18.74 40.23 0.53
N PRO A 49 19.20 41.43 0.92
CA PRO A 49 18.37 42.61 1.05
C PRO A 49 17.99 43.17 -0.33
N GLY A 50 16.71 43.52 -0.52
CA GLY A 50 16.30 44.48 -1.54
C GLY A 50 15.53 43.91 -2.74
N HIS A 51 14.23 43.67 -2.57
CA HIS A 51 13.26 43.91 -3.65
C HIS A 51 12.09 44.70 -3.08
N LYS A 52 11.93 45.92 -3.60
CA LYS A 52 10.95 46.93 -3.18
C LYS A 52 9.55 46.49 -3.59
N LEU A 53 8.65 46.39 -2.62
CA LEU A 53 7.21 46.38 -2.81
C LEU A 53 6.79 47.75 -3.38
N LYS A 54 6.31 47.79 -4.63
CA LYS A 54 5.66 48.99 -5.17
C LYS A 54 4.16 48.80 -5.04
N SER A 55 3.57 49.48 -4.06
CA SER A 55 2.16 49.83 -4.06
C SER A 55 1.92 50.88 -5.15
N ARG A 56 0.94 50.65 -6.02
CA ARG A 56 0.33 51.70 -6.84
C ARG A 56 -1.18 51.45 -6.86
N VAL A 57 -1.87 52.19 -6.02
CA VAL A 57 -3.31 52.48 -6.14
C VAL A 57 -3.41 53.94 -6.54
N LEU A 58 -4.12 54.24 -7.63
CA LEU A 58 -4.81 55.51 -7.86
C LEU A 58 -5.92 55.30 -8.92
N MET A 59 -7.17 55.25 -8.43
CA MET A 59 -8.43 55.94 -8.86
C MET A 59 -8.44 56.64 -10.25
N THR A 60 -9.48 56.76 -11.11
CA THR A 60 -10.96 56.48 -11.27
C THR A 60 -11.34 57.14 -12.66
N PRO A 61 -12.60 57.34 -13.15
CA PRO A 61 -13.78 56.49 -13.45
C PRO A 61 -14.04 56.30 -14.97
N LEU A 62 -15.00 55.45 -15.36
CA LEU A 62 -15.99 55.77 -16.40
C LEU A 62 -17.18 54.79 -16.33
N ALA A 63 -18.37 55.38 -16.39
CA ALA A 63 -19.67 54.76 -16.27
C ALA A 63 -20.04 53.89 -17.48
N ILE A 64 -20.93 52.91 -17.28
CA ILE A 64 -22.25 52.77 -17.93
C ILE A 64 -22.97 51.60 -17.22
N SER A 65 -24.24 51.83 -16.89
CA SER A 65 -25.18 51.04 -16.09
C SER A 65 -25.59 49.69 -16.72
N PRO A 66 -26.30 48.83 -15.97
CA PRO A 66 -27.75 48.67 -16.23
C PRO A 66 -28.65 48.66 -14.97
N PRO A 67 -29.98 48.84 -15.14
CA PRO A 67 -30.88 49.30 -14.08
C PRO A 67 -31.46 48.20 -13.20
N ARG A 68 -31.89 48.62 -12.01
CA ARG A 68 -32.80 47.91 -11.11
C ARG A 68 -34.22 47.93 -11.70
N SER A 69 -34.91 46.78 -11.75
CA SER A 69 -36.28 46.58 -11.21
C SER A 69 -36.84 45.18 -11.55
N THR A 70 -37.42 44.57 -10.53
CA THR A 70 -38.18 43.31 -10.42
C THR A 70 -39.51 43.33 -11.20
N PRO A 71 -40.17 42.19 -11.50
CA PRO A 71 -41.07 41.53 -10.52
C PRO A 71 -41.07 39.98 -10.54
N GLU A 72 -41.42 39.38 -9.40
CA GLU A 72 -41.80 37.96 -9.29
C GLU A 72 -43.10 37.67 -10.06
N PRO A 73 -43.26 36.42 -10.54
CA PRO A 73 -44.43 35.68 -10.10
C PRO A 73 -44.12 34.24 -9.70
N ASP A 74 -44.74 33.85 -8.60
CA ASP A 74 -44.95 32.51 -8.10
C ASP A 74 -45.49 31.56 -9.19
N SER A 75 -44.85 30.40 -9.38
CA SER A 75 -45.55 29.18 -9.77
C SER A 75 -44.73 27.96 -9.40
N SER A 76 -45.29 27.18 -8.48
CA SER A 76 -44.87 25.84 -8.15
C SER A 76 -44.69 24.97 -9.40
N SER A 77 -43.60 24.22 -9.49
CA SER A 77 -43.70 22.78 -9.75
C SER A 77 -42.38 22.07 -9.42
N ILE A 78 -42.56 20.93 -8.77
CA ILE A 78 -41.58 19.94 -8.33
C ILE A 78 -40.72 19.46 -9.53
N PRO A 79 -39.40 19.22 -9.36
CA PRO A 79 -38.59 18.64 -10.42
C PRO A 79 -38.88 17.13 -10.50
N GLN A 80 -39.69 16.73 -11.46
CA GLN A 80 -39.70 15.36 -11.97
C GLN A 80 -39.48 15.46 -13.48
N ASP A 81 -38.22 15.42 -13.89
CA ASP A 81 -37.95 14.84 -15.19
C ASP A 81 -36.82 13.82 -15.08
N ALA A 82 -37.20 12.61 -15.43
CA ALA A 82 -36.42 11.40 -15.39
C ALA A 82 -35.53 11.36 -16.64
N ALA A 83 -34.37 12.02 -16.56
CA ALA A 83 -33.24 11.58 -17.36
C ALA A 83 -32.61 10.37 -16.66
N THR A 84 -33.16 9.19 -16.91
CA THR A 84 -32.47 7.91 -16.70
C THR A 84 -31.19 7.94 -17.50
N VAL A 85 -30.11 8.39 -16.88
CA VAL A 85 -28.76 8.10 -17.32
C VAL A 85 -28.50 6.65 -16.93
N PRO A 86 -28.40 5.68 -17.85
CA PRO A 86 -27.66 4.48 -17.52
C PRO A 86 -26.19 4.92 -17.46
N ASN A 87 -25.75 5.43 -16.31
CA ASN A 87 -24.33 5.45 -15.98
C ASN A 87 -23.91 3.99 -15.72
N SER A 88 -23.93 3.17 -16.76
CA SER A 88 -23.47 1.78 -16.74
C SER A 88 -22.51 1.55 -17.92
N ASP A 89 -21.56 2.46 -18.07
CA ASP A 89 -20.32 2.22 -18.79
C ASP A 89 -19.17 2.79 -17.93
N THR A 90 -19.12 2.33 -16.67
CA THR A 90 -17.82 2.24 -16.00
C THR A 90 -17.07 1.09 -16.67
N PRO A 91 -15.78 1.27 -17.03
CA PRO A 91 -14.96 0.15 -17.51
C PRO A 91 -15.11 -1.00 -16.51
N GLN A 92 -15.38 -2.22 -17.00
CA GLN A 92 -15.47 -3.42 -16.16
C GLN A 92 -14.11 -3.65 -15.49
N ASP A 93 -13.89 -2.94 -14.39
CA ASP A 93 -12.70 -3.09 -13.58
C ASP A 93 -12.74 -4.51 -13.03
N LEU A 94 -11.63 -5.24 -13.22
CA LEU A 94 -11.46 -6.57 -12.65
C LEU A 94 -11.78 -6.48 -11.15
N THR A 95 -12.74 -7.27 -10.69
CA THR A 95 -13.11 -7.37 -9.27
C THR A 95 -12.73 -8.72 -8.70
N VAL A 96 -12.47 -8.77 -7.40
CA VAL A 96 -12.14 -9.99 -6.67
C VAL A 96 -12.79 -9.98 -5.30
N CYS A 97 -13.17 -11.18 -4.83
CA CYS A 97 -13.54 -11.44 -3.44
C CYS A 97 -12.46 -12.28 -2.76
N ILE A 98 -12.06 -11.88 -1.56
CA ILE A 98 -11.10 -12.60 -0.72
C ILE A 98 -11.85 -13.05 0.53
N TYR A 99 -12.10 -14.35 0.66
CA TYR A 99 -12.80 -14.95 1.78
C TYR A 99 -11.84 -15.22 2.94
N VAL A 100 -12.33 -15.06 4.16
CA VAL A 100 -11.59 -15.25 5.41
C VAL A 100 -12.01 -16.56 6.07
N ASN A 101 -11.07 -17.47 6.26
CA ASN A 101 -11.30 -18.72 6.99
C ASN A 101 -11.14 -18.49 8.48
N LYS A 102 -12.25 -18.27 9.19
CA LYS A 102 -12.25 -18.09 10.64
C LYS A 102 -11.80 -19.35 11.42
N GLN A 103 -11.80 -20.51 10.76
CA GLN A 103 -11.42 -21.80 11.34
C GLN A 103 -9.97 -22.20 11.02
N ALA A 104 -9.23 -21.37 10.27
CA ALA A 104 -7.83 -21.65 9.97
C ALA A 104 -6.96 -21.68 11.22
N ASN A 105 -5.82 -22.35 11.12
CA ASN A 105 -4.76 -22.18 12.10
C ASN A 105 -4.19 -20.76 11.95
N LEU A 106 -4.25 -19.96 13.01
CA LEU A 106 -3.90 -18.54 12.98
C LEU A 106 -2.42 -18.28 13.32
N GLY A 107 -1.67 -19.33 13.64
CA GLY A 107 -0.27 -19.22 14.03
C GLY A 107 -0.07 -18.45 15.34
N PRO A 108 1.19 -18.11 15.69
CA PRO A 108 1.50 -17.42 16.94
C PRO A 108 1.36 -15.89 16.86
N TYR A 109 1.12 -15.33 15.66
CA TYR A 109 1.15 -13.88 15.45
C TYR A 109 -0.24 -13.23 15.45
N LEU A 110 -1.31 -13.99 15.17
CA LEU A 110 -2.66 -13.46 15.05
C LEU A 110 -3.53 -13.84 16.25
N ASP A 111 -4.35 -12.90 16.70
CA ASP A 111 -5.31 -13.10 17.78
C ASP A 111 -6.60 -13.74 17.27
N ARG A 112 -6.95 -14.91 17.81
CA ARG A 112 -8.17 -15.63 17.43
C ARG A 112 -9.44 -14.83 17.66
N LYS A 113 -9.52 -14.04 18.74
CA LYS A 113 -10.72 -13.24 19.03
C LYS A 113 -10.92 -12.16 17.99
N LYS A 114 -9.85 -11.50 17.57
CA LYS A 114 -9.90 -10.45 16.54
C LYS A 114 -10.22 -11.02 15.17
N VAL A 115 -9.63 -12.17 14.80
CA VAL A 115 -9.93 -12.83 13.52
C VAL A 115 -11.40 -13.28 13.44
N GLN A 116 -11.99 -13.71 14.56
CA GLN A 116 -13.43 -14.06 14.59
C GLN A 116 -14.34 -12.84 14.34
N GLN A 117 -13.90 -11.65 14.71
CA GLN A 117 -14.59 -10.38 14.48
C GLN A 117 -14.41 -9.81 13.06
N LEU A 118 -13.47 -10.36 12.28
CA LEU A 118 -13.29 -9.93 10.89
C LEU A 118 -14.53 -10.22 10.03
N PRO A 119 -14.74 -9.46 8.94
CA PRO A 119 -15.74 -9.81 7.94
C PRO A 119 -15.44 -11.18 7.32
N GLU A 120 -16.47 -11.85 6.82
CA GLU A 120 -16.31 -13.17 6.17
C GLU A 120 -15.55 -13.08 4.85
N HIS A 121 -15.59 -11.93 4.19
CA HIS A 121 -14.88 -11.67 2.95
C HIS A 121 -14.61 -10.17 2.76
N PHE A 122 -13.63 -9.88 1.90
CA PHE A 122 -13.31 -8.55 1.39
C PHE A 122 -13.65 -8.51 -0.10
N GLY A 123 -14.48 -7.55 -0.51
CA GLY A 123 -14.94 -7.41 -1.90
C GLY A 123 -16.46 -7.62 -2.09
N PRO A 124 -16.97 -7.54 -3.32
CA PRO A 124 -16.21 -7.42 -4.58
C PRO A 124 -15.58 -6.02 -4.75
N GLU A 125 -14.25 -5.98 -4.82
CA GLU A 125 -13.48 -4.74 -5.00
C GLU A 125 -12.32 -4.95 -6.01
N ARG A 126 -11.64 -3.87 -6.39
CA ARG A 126 -10.40 -3.96 -7.19
C ARG A 126 -9.34 -4.80 -6.47
N PRO A 127 -8.51 -5.58 -7.18
CA PRO A 127 -7.48 -6.43 -6.58
C PRO A 127 -6.55 -5.70 -5.60
N SER A 128 -6.20 -4.43 -5.87
CA SER A 128 -5.40 -3.61 -4.96
C SER A 128 -6.08 -3.32 -3.63
N ALA A 129 -7.37 -2.97 -3.66
CA ALA A 129 -8.12 -2.60 -2.47
C ALA A 129 -8.42 -3.83 -1.62
N ALA A 130 -8.84 -4.94 -2.24
CA ALA A 130 -9.03 -6.21 -1.55
C ALA A 130 -7.71 -6.72 -0.90
N LEU A 131 -6.57 -6.57 -1.59
CA LEU A 131 -5.26 -6.89 -1.03
C LEU A 131 -4.93 -6.00 0.18
N GLN A 132 -5.14 -4.69 0.06
CA GLN A 132 -4.90 -3.74 1.15
C GLN A 132 -5.76 -4.09 2.37
N GLN A 133 -7.06 -4.33 2.19
CA GLN A 133 -7.98 -4.70 3.26
C GLN A 133 -7.55 -6.00 3.97
N ALA A 134 -7.20 -7.05 3.21
CA ALA A 134 -6.75 -8.31 3.78
C ALA A 134 -5.45 -8.15 4.59
N VAL A 135 -4.48 -7.37 4.08
CA VAL A 135 -3.21 -7.11 4.77
C VAL A 135 -3.43 -6.26 6.01
N GLN A 136 -4.26 -5.22 5.92
CA GLN A 136 -4.62 -4.37 7.05
C GLN A 136 -5.31 -5.19 8.15
N ALA A 137 -6.26 -6.05 7.79
CA ALA A 137 -6.92 -6.97 8.72
C ALA A 137 -5.93 -7.89 9.45
N CYS A 138 -4.89 -8.40 8.78
CA CYS A 138 -3.83 -9.16 9.43
C CYS A 138 -3.05 -8.33 10.46
N ILE A 139 -2.74 -7.07 10.14
CA ILE A 139 -2.05 -6.16 11.06
C ILE A 139 -2.93 -5.88 12.29
N ASP A 140 -4.19 -5.56 12.07
CA ASP A 140 -5.12 -5.19 13.15
C ASP A 140 -5.39 -6.39 14.08
N CYS A 141 -5.45 -7.59 13.50
CA CYS A 141 -5.57 -8.85 14.22
C CYS A 141 -4.27 -9.31 14.89
N ALA A 142 -3.13 -8.67 14.65
CA ALA A 142 -1.87 -9.12 15.21
C ALA A 142 -1.81 -8.94 16.73
N LEU A 143 -1.23 -9.94 17.41
CA LEU A 143 -0.82 -9.86 18.82
C LEU A 143 0.38 -8.92 18.98
N GLN A 144 1.28 -8.94 17.99
CA GLN A 144 2.48 -8.09 17.95
C GLN A 144 2.55 -7.37 16.59
N GLN A 145 1.89 -6.21 16.48
CA GLN A 145 1.81 -5.46 15.22
C GLN A 145 3.18 -5.14 14.63
N LYS A 146 4.18 -4.75 15.45
CA LYS A 146 5.55 -4.46 15.00
C LYS A 146 6.17 -5.62 14.23
N VAL A 147 5.99 -6.87 14.70
CA VAL A 147 6.57 -8.06 14.06
C VAL A 147 5.85 -8.34 12.75
N VAL A 148 4.52 -8.39 12.77
CA VAL A 148 3.70 -8.63 11.57
C VAL A 148 3.97 -7.58 10.50
N PHE A 149 4.04 -6.32 10.89
CA PHE A 149 4.32 -5.19 10.00
C PHE A 149 5.70 -5.29 9.35
N SER A 150 6.71 -5.79 10.07
CA SER A 150 8.08 -5.98 9.51
C SER A 150 8.17 -7.12 8.47
N LEU A 151 7.23 -8.07 8.52
CA LEU A 151 7.16 -9.19 7.57
C LEU A 151 6.54 -8.74 6.24
N ILE A 152 5.69 -7.71 6.27
CA ILE A 152 5.07 -7.13 5.08
C ILE A 152 6.16 -6.46 4.23
N ARG A 153 6.29 -6.93 2.99
CA ARG A 153 7.30 -6.39 2.07
C ARG A 153 6.81 -5.06 1.51
N GLN A 154 7.69 -4.06 1.54
CA GLN A 154 7.46 -2.79 0.88
C GLN A 154 7.35 -3.02 -0.63
N GLY A 155 6.33 -2.44 -1.25
CA GLY A 155 6.27 -2.29 -2.70
C GLY A 155 7.27 -1.23 -3.16
N TYR A 156 7.86 -1.44 -4.33
CA TYR A 156 8.69 -0.45 -5.03
C TYR A 156 8.15 -0.29 -6.45
N GLY A 157 8.02 0.94 -6.96
CA GLY A 157 7.45 1.18 -8.30
C GLY A 157 6.43 2.32 -8.34
N GLY A 158 5.48 2.22 -9.26
CA GLY A 158 4.49 3.26 -9.62
C GLY A 158 3.45 3.55 -8.54
N GLU A 159 2.17 3.33 -8.84
CA GLU A 159 1.08 3.63 -7.89
C GLU A 159 1.12 2.70 -6.66
N MET A 160 0.86 3.25 -5.48
CA MET A 160 0.99 2.57 -4.19
C MET A 160 -0.23 2.81 -3.31
N VAL A 161 -0.63 1.79 -2.57
CA VAL A 161 -1.59 1.89 -1.45
C VAL A 161 -0.87 1.71 -0.13
N SER A 162 -1.29 2.39 0.92
CA SER A 162 -0.65 2.30 2.25
C SER A 162 -1.47 1.43 3.21
N VAL A 163 -0.77 0.62 4.00
CA VAL A 163 -1.30 -0.02 5.21
C VAL A 163 -0.63 0.58 6.42
N SER A 164 -1.29 0.56 7.57
CA SER A 164 -0.83 1.19 8.80
C SER A 164 -0.81 0.22 9.97
N ALA A 165 0.18 0.37 10.84
CA ALA A 165 0.27 -0.31 12.13
C ALA A 165 0.51 0.72 13.24
N SER A 166 -0.02 0.46 14.43
CA SER A 166 0.23 1.29 15.62
C SER A 166 1.06 0.50 16.62
N PHE A 167 2.30 0.92 16.83
CA PHE A 167 3.18 0.36 17.84
C PHE A 167 4.09 1.44 18.41
N GLU A 168 4.59 1.26 19.63
CA GLU A 168 5.47 2.25 20.32
C GLU A 168 4.82 3.64 20.48
N GLY A 169 3.48 3.71 20.49
CA GLY A 169 2.74 4.97 20.55
C GLY A 169 2.75 5.78 19.25
N LYS A 170 3.18 5.20 18.13
CA LYS A 170 3.24 5.86 16.81
C LYS A 170 2.53 5.03 15.74
N GLN A 171 2.01 5.72 14.73
CA GLN A 171 1.54 5.08 13.51
C GLN A 171 2.70 4.92 12.52
N HIS A 172 2.82 3.71 11.99
CA HIS A 172 3.79 3.33 10.97
C HIS A 172 3.03 2.99 9.70
N LEU A 173 3.45 3.56 8.56
CA LEU A 173 2.85 3.31 7.25
C LEU A 173 3.79 2.49 6.36
N GLN A 174 3.19 1.58 5.60
CA GLN A 174 3.89 0.72 4.65
C GLN A 174 3.18 0.74 3.30
N SER A 175 3.93 1.08 2.25
CA SER A 175 3.42 1.06 0.86
C SER A 175 3.40 -0.35 0.29
N LEU A 176 2.29 -0.71 -0.34
CA LEU A 176 2.07 -1.90 -1.15
C LEU A 176 1.83 -1.47 -2.59
N LEU A 177 2.27 -2.29 -3.55
CA LEU A 177 2.07 -2.02 -4.96
C LEU A 177 0.58 -2.10 -5.33
N VAL A 178 0.08 -1.11 -6.08
CA VAL A 178 -1.21 -1.19 -6.75
C VAL A 178 -1.11 -2.24 -7.86
N VAL A 179 -1.94 -3.27 -7.74
CA VAL A 179 -2.03 -4.42 -8.63
C VAL A 179 -3.41 -4.58 -9.23
N ASN A 180 -3.42 -5.05 -10.48
CA ASN A 180 -4.64 -5.42 -11.20
C ASN A 180 -4.62 -6.90 -11.60
N SER A 181 -4.12 -7.76 -10.71
CA SER A 181 -3.99 -9.20 -10.98
C SER A 181 -4.39 -10.03 -9.76
N ILE A 182 -5.46 -10.81 -9.92
CA ILE A 182 -5.94 -11.75 -8.90
C ILE A 182 -4.84 -12.76 -8.53
N GLY A 183 -4.11 -13.28 -9.52
CA GLY A 183 -3.02 -14.23 -9.28
C GLY A 183 -1.88 -13.64 -8.44
N TYR A 184 -1.57 -12.35 -8.61
CA TYR A 184 -0.60 -11.67 -7.75
C TYR A 184 -1.13 -11.55 -6.32
N VAL A 185 -2.38 -11.10 -6.14
CA VAL A 185 -3.01 -10.94 -4.82
C VAL A 185 -2.94 -12.25 -4.03
N LEU A 186 -3.37 -13.36 -4.63
CA LEU A 186 -3.37 -14.66 -3.97
C LEU A 186 -1.95 -15.14 -3.65
N ARG A 187 -0.99 -14.91 -4.54
CA ARG A 187 0.43 -15.25 -4.29
C ARG A 187 1.02 -14.42 -3.16
N PHE A 188 0.71 -13.13 -3.10
CA PHE A 188 1.15 -12.24 -2.03
C PHE A 188 0.59 -12.71 -0.68
N LEU A 189 -0.73 -12.92 -0.61
CA LEU A 189 -1.39 -13.37 0.61
C LEU A 189 -0.87 -14.73 1.06
N LYS A 190 -0.70 -15.69 0.14
CA LYS A 190 -0.12 -17.00 0.47
C LYS A 190 1.30 -16.87 1.05
N LYS A 191 2.12 -15.95 0.51
CA LYS A 191 3.47 -15.69 1.04
C LYS A 191 3.40 -15.06 2.44
N LEU A 192 2.51 -14.09 2.65
CA LEU A 192 2.31 -13.45 3.95
C LEU A 192 1.81 -14.45 5.00
N CYS A 193 0.78 -15.24 4.68
CA CYS A 193 0.26 -16.30 5.53
C CYS A 193 1.34 -17.29 5.96
N ARG A 194 2.21 -17.70 5.03
CA ARG A 194 3.33 -18.60 5.37
C ARG A 194 4.35 -17.95 6.31
N SER A 195 4.64 -16.65 6.16
CA SER A 195 5.50 -15.92 7.10
C SER A 195 4.85 -15.76 8.49
N LEU A 196 3.53 -15.66 8.53
CA LEU A 196 2.73 -15.56 9.76
C LEU A 196 2.32 -16.91 10.35
N LEU A 197 2.71 -18.02 9.71
CA LEU A 197 2.32 -19.38 10.09
C LEU A 197 0.79 -19.55 10.20
N CYS A 198 0.03 -18.85 9.35
CA CYS A 198 -1.43 -18.91 9.30
C CYS A 198 -1.95 -19.40 7.94
N ASP A 199 -1.63 -20.66 7.63
CA ASP A 199 -2.00 -21.27 6.36
C ASP A 199 -3.52 -21.33 6.17
N ASN A 200 -3.96 -21.09 4.92
CA ASN A 200 -5.37 -21.13 4.51
C ASN A 200 -6.29 -20.11 5.19
N LEU A 201 -5.74 -19.01 5.75
CA LEU A 201 -6.55 -17.90 6.28
C LEU A 201 -7.36 -17.19 5.18
N PHE A 202 -6.82 -17.10 3.96
CA PHE A 202 -7.49 -16.42 2.84
C PHE A 202 -7.67 -17.35 1.64
N SER A 203 -8.77 -17.17 0.92
CA SER A 203 -9.10 -17.87 -0.33
C SER A 203 -9.84 -16.96 -1.30
N ASN A 204 -9.78 -17.25 -2.60
CA ASN A 204 -10.67 -16.65 -3.60
C ASN A 204 -11.99 -17.41 -3.78
N GLN A 205 -12.21 -18.48 -3.00
CA GLN A 205 -13.45 -19.23 -2.96
C GLN A 205 -14.08 -19.15 -1.57
N PRO A 206 -15.43 -19.11 -1.49
CA PRO A 206 -16.13 -19.14 -0.23
C PRO A 206 -15.82 -20.42 0.54
N PHE A 207 -15.66 -20.30 1.86
CA PHE A 207 -15.55 -21.46 2.74
C PHE A 207 -16.95 -22.02 2.98
N GLN A 208 -17.13 -23.32 2.75
CA GLN A 208 -18.39 -23.96 3.10
C GLN A 208 -18.57 -23.93 4.62
N PRO A 209 -19.74 -23.47 5.12
CA PRO A 209 -20.05 -23.64 6.52
C PRO A 209 -20.03 -25.15 6.81
N HIS A 210 -19.18 -25.57 7.74
CA HIS A 210 -19.14 -26.95 8.20
C HIS A 210 -20.48 -27.26 8.86
N GLY A 211 -21.38 -27.85 8.08
CA GLY A 211 -22.78 -28.07 8.44
C GLY A 211 -23.58 -28.78 7.35
N ALA A 212 -23.13 -28.72 6.10
CA ALA A 212 -23.58 -29.64 5.07
C ALA A 212 -22.48 -30.67 4.81
N ALA A 213 -22.46 -31.74 5.61
CA ALA A 213 -21.88 -32.98 5.13
C ALA A 213 -22.52 -33.25 3.77
N ALA A 214 -21.72 -33.18 2.71
CA ALA A 214 -22.14 -33.64 1.41
C ALA A 214 -22.60 -35.09 1.58
N ALA A 215 -23.92 -35.30 1.57
CA ALA A 215 -24.48 -36.58 1.24
C ALA A 215 -24.05 -36.86 -0.20
N SER A 216 -22.87 -37.45 -0.34
CA SER A 216 -22.48 -38.17 -1.54
C SER A 216 -23.62 -39.13 -1.86
N PRO A 217 -24.21 -39.14 -3.07
CA PRO A 217 -25.07 -40.23 -3.47
C PRO A 217 -24.19 -41.48 -3.54
N ALA A 218 -24.20 -42.24 -2.45
CA ALA A 218 -23.66 -43.57 -2.36
C ALA A 218 -24.27 -44.42 -3.47
N GLY A 219 -23.42 -45.23 -4.09
CA GLY A 219 -23.68 -45.86 -5.37
C GLY A 219 -25.00 -46.62 -5.44
N TYR A 220 -25.66 -46.46 -6.58
CA TYR A 220 -26.61 -47.46 -7.04
C TYR A 220 -25.79 -48.67 -7.53
N GLY A 221 -25.66 -49.63 -6.62
CA GLY A 221 -25.03 -50.91 -6.88
C GLY A 221 -25.78 -51.68 -7.97
N SER A 222 -25.00 -52.23 -8.88
CA SER A 222 -25.40 -53.30 -9.78
C SER A 222 -25.88 -54.53 -8.98
N ARG A 223 -27.11 -54.97 -9.23
CA ARG A 223 -27.62 -56.35 -9.14
C ARG A 223 -28.68 -56.48 -10.26
N ARG A 224 -28.38 -57.05 -11.42
CA ARG A 224 -28.36 -58.49 -11.78
C ARG A 224 -29.66 -59.22 -11.43
N ALA A 225 -30.47 -59.56 -12.43
CA ALA A 225 -31.09 -60.87 -12.63
C ALA A 225 -31.85 -60.91 -13.99
N GLU A 226 -31.83 -62.08 -14.60
CA GLU A 226 -32.43 -62.50 -15.88
C GLU A 226 -33.97 -62.41 -15.91
N ALA A 227 -34.52 -62.20 -17.12
CA ALA A 227 -35.37 -63.15 -17.87
C ALA A 227 -35.82 -62.51 -19.19
#